data_AF-A0A7J0CVU5-F1
#
_entry.id   AF-A0A7J0CVU5-F1
#
_cell.length_a   1.000
_cell.length_b   1.000
_cell.length_c   1.000
_cell.angle_alpha   90.00
_cell.angle_beta   90.00
_cell.angle_gamma   90.00
#
_symmetry.space_group_name_H-M   'P 1'
#
loop_
_entity.id
_entity.type
_entity.pdbx_description
1 polymer ?
#
loop_
_entity_poly.entity_id
_entity_poly.type
_entity_poly.pdbx_seq_one_letter_code
_entity_poly.pdbx_strand_id
1 'polypeptide(L)' 'MEFLVGADGTISFLEVNTRLQVEHPVTEEVTGIDLVREMFRIADGEELGYGDPAVRGHSFEFRINGEDPGRGFLPARAP' A
#
# COMPACT_ATOMS: atom_id res chain seq x y z
N MET A 1 5.88 6.38 -1.82
CA MET A 1 6.86 6.71 -2.87
C MET A 1 7.09 5.44 -3.67
N GLU A 2 7.31 5.56 -4.97
CA GLU A 2 7.53 4.42 -5.84
C GLU A 2 8.95 4.43 -6.39
N PHE A 3 9.56 3.24 -6.38
CA PHE A 3 10.94 3.03 -6.82
C PHE A 3 11.00 1.81 -7.75
N LEU A 4 11.96 1.84 -8.68
CA LEU A 4 12.37 0.67 -9.46
C LEU A 4 13.73 0.20 -8.95
N VAL A 5 13.86 -1.09 -8.73
CA VAL A 5 15.12 -1.73 -8.35
C VAL A 5 15.65 -2.53 -9.53
N GLY A 6 16.80 -2.12 -10.05
CA GLY A 6 17.52 -2.85 -11.11
C GLY A 6 18.08 -4.19 -10.60
N ALA A 7 18.35 -5.11 -11.52
CA ALA A 7 18.96 -6.41 -11.18
C ALA A 7 20.37 -6.27 -10.56
N ASP A 8 21.03 -5.14 -10.80
CA ASP A 8 22.30 -4.71 -10.22
C ASP A 8 22.15 -4.05 -8.83
N GLY A 9 20.92 -3.92 -8.33
CA GLY A 9 20.59 -3.26 -7.07
C GLY A 9 20.44 -1.74 -7.15
N THR A 10 20.53 -1.14 -8.35
CA THR A 10 20.31 0.31 -8.52
C THR A 10 18.87 0.67 -8.17
N ILE A 11 18.68 1.62 -7.26
CA ILE A 11 17.36 2.12 -6.85
C ILE A 11 17.08 3.46 -7.55
N SER A 12 16.05 3.51 -8.37
CA SER A 12 15.61 4.70 -9.09
C SER A 12 14.24 5.15 -8.61
N PHE A 13 14.11 6.43 -8.27
CA PHE A 13 12.83 7.04 -7.96
C PHE A 13 11.97 7.15 -9.22
N LEU A 14 10.66 6.83 -9.11
CA LEU A 14 9.68 7.10 -10.18
C LEU A 14 8.83 8.31 -9.82
N GLU A 15 8.02 8.18 -8.78
CA GLU A 15 7.04 9.18 -8.41
C GLU A 15 6.60 9.09 -6.95
N VAL A 16 5.77 10.05 -6.55
CA VAL A 16 5.06 10.05 -5.27
C VAL A 16 3.57 10.13 -5.53
N ASN A 17 2.83 9.15 -5.01
CA ASN A 17 1.39 9.21 -4.89
C ASN A 17 1.01 9.95 -3.59
N THR A 18 0.46 11.17 -3.69
CA THR A 18 0.06 12.03 -2.57
C THR A 18 -1.29 11.66 -1.96
N ARG A 19 -1.49 10.36 -1.75
CA ARG A 19 -2.70 9.75 -1.21
C ARG A 19 -2.35 8.42 -0.55
N LEU A 20 -3.27 7.89 0.25
CA LEU A 20 -3.16 6.52 0.74
C LEU A 20 -3.07 5.53 -0.43
N GLN A 21 -2.17 4.56 -0.32
CA GLN A 21 -2.05 3.48 -1.30
C GLN A 21 -3.18 2.48 -1.13
N VAL A 22 -3.60 1.86 -2.22
CA VAL A 22 -4.65 0.83 -2.13
C VAL A 22 -4.15 -0.35 -1.31
N GLU A 23 -2.89 -0.73 -1.53
CA GLU A 23 -2.14 -1.78 -0.85
C GLU A 23 -1.63 -1.40 0.56
N HIS A 24 -2.17 -0.36 1.20
CA HIS A 24 -1.80 -0.03 2.59
C HIS A 24 -2.01 -1.18 3.60
N PRO A 25 -2.98 -2.11 3.46
CA PRO A 25 -3.20 -3.19 4.43
C PRO A 25 -1.98 -4.07 4.69
N VAL A 26 -1.10 -4.30 3.70
CA VAL A 26 0.12 -5.09 3.95
C VAL A 26 1.08 -4.38 4.90
N THR A 27 1.11 -3.04 4.88
CA THR A 27 1.92 -2.23 5.79
C THR A 27 1.33 -2.24 7.19
N GLU A 28 0.02 -2.06 7.30
CA GLU A 28 -0.69 -2.06 8.58
C GLU A 28 -0.52 -3.40 9.30
N GLU A 29 -0.65 -4.52 8.59
CA GLU A 29 -0.58 -5.85 9.18
C GLU A 29 0.80 -6.17 9.78
N VAL A 30 1.88 -5.74 9.12
CA VAL A 30 3.26 -6.03 9.57
C VAL A 30 3.79 -5.00 10.57
N THR A 31 3.23 -3.78 10.61
CA THR A 31 3.66 -2.71 11.54
C THR A 31 2.74 -2.58 12.75
N GLY A 32 1.48 -3.01 12.65
CA GLY A 32 0.44 -2.78 13.66
C GLY A 32 -0.09 -1.35 13.72
N ILE A 33 0.20 -0.52 12.72
CA ILE A 33 -0.26 0.87 12.63
C ILE A 33 -1.49 0.94 11.71
N ASP A 34 -2.54 1.62 12.16
CA ASP A 34 -3.69 1.99 11.35
C ASP A 34 -3.41 3.34 10.67
N LEU A 35 -3.11 3.31 9.37
CA LEU A 35 -2.69 4.49 8.62
C LEU A 35 -3.84 5.46 8.41
N VAL A 36 -5.08 4.97 8.25
CA VAL A 36 -6.26 5.84 8.10
C VAL A 36 -6.50 6.63 9.39
N ARG A 37 -6.39 5.98 10.55
CA ARG A 37 -6.50 6.65 11.85
C ARG A 37 -5.41 7.69 12.04
N GLU A 38 -4.16 7.37 11.72
CA GLU A 38 -3.06 8.33 11.86
C GLU A 38 -3.21 9.53 10.91
N MET A 39 -3.75 9.32 9.70
CA MET A 39 -4.10 10.42 8.79
C MET A 39 -5.09 11.41 9.43
N PHE A 40 -6.12 10.93 10.14
CA PHE A 40 -7.05 11.80 10.86
C PHE A 40 -6.38 12.53 12.03
N ARG A 41 -5.58 11.84 12.85
CA ARG A 41 -4.86 12.45 13.98
C ARG A 41 -3.95 13.59 13.51
N ILE A 42 -3.19 13.36 12.45
CA ILE A 42 -2.30 14.39 11.87
C ILE A 42 -3.13 15.53 11.28
N ALA A 43 -4.27 15.24 10.63
CA ALA A 43 -5.16 16.28 10.11
C ALA A 43 -5.73 17.18 11.23
N ASP A 44 -5.94 16.62 12.42
CA ASP A 44 -6.35 17.34 13.64
C ASP A 44 -5.18 18.08 14.34
N GLY A 45 -3.97 18.03 13.76
CA GLY A 45 -2.79 18.72 14.26
C GLY A 45 -2.01 17.98 15.34
N GLU A 46 -2.31 16.70 15.58
CA GLU A 46 -1.51 15.87 16.48
C GLU A 46 -0.16 15.46 15.85
N GLU A 47 0.83 15.21 16.70
CA GLU A 47 2.13 14.67 16.29
C GLU A 47 2.13 13.14 16.21
N LEU A 48 3.07 12.59 15.43
CA LEU A 48 3.39 11.17 15.44
C LEU A 48 4.00 10.80 16.81
N GLY A 49 3.37 9.86 17.52
CA GLY A 49 3.77 9.45 18.87
C GLY A 49 4.83 8.34 18.94
N TYR A 50 5.44 8.00 17.81
CA TYR A 50 6.35 6.85 17.67
C TYR A 50 7.45 7.13 16.65
N GLY A 51 8.56 6.38 16.76
CA GLY A 51 9.68 6.42 15.81
C GLY A 51 9.47 5.46 14.63
N ASP A 52 10.55 4.94 14.06
CA ASP A 52 10.45 3.91 13.01
C ASP A 52 9.81 2.63 13.57
N PRO A 53 8.65 2.18 13.05
CA PRO A 53 7.96 1.01 13.59
C PRO A 53 8.72 -0.28 13.31
N ALA A 54 8.80 -1.16 14.31
CA ALA A 54 9.35 -2.49 14.13
C ALA A 54 8.41 -3.35 13.25
N VAL A 55 8.96 -3.94 12.19
CA VAL A 55 8.23 -4.82 11.28
C VAL A 55 8.23 -6.25 11.84
N ARG A 56 7.07 -6.91 11.82
CA ARG A 56 6.92 -8.33 12.22
C ARG A 56 6.27 -9.16 11.13
N GLY A 57 6.70 -10.42 10.98
CA GLY A 57 6.07 -11.37 10.08
C GLY A 57 6.11 -10.91 8.61
N HIS A 58 5.22 -11.45 7.79
CA HIS A 58 5.03 -11.10 6.38
C HIS A 58 3.53 -11.03 6.10
N SER A 59 3.11 -10.13 5.21
CA SER A 59 1.71 -9.99 4.79
C SER A 59 1.62 -10.03 3.26
N PHE A 60 0.54 -10.61 2.76
CA PHE A 60 0.23 -10.71 1.33
C PHE A 60 -1.18 -10.17 1.10
N GLU A 61 -1.34 -9.33 0.09
CA GLU A 61 -2.64 -8.83 -0.36
C GLU A 61 -2.94 -9.34 -1.76
N PHE A 62 -4.20 -9.75 -1.97
CA PHE A 62 -4.71 -10.13 -3.28
C PHE A 62 -5.84 -9.18 -3.67
N ARG A 63 -5.81 -8.67 -4.90
CA ARG A 63 -6.89 -7.87 -5.47
C ARG A 63 -7.86 -8.79 -6.20
N ILE A 64 -9.10 -8.83 -5.73
CA ILE A 64 -10.18 -9.54 -6.40
C ILE A 64 -10.91 -8.54 -7.31
N ASN A 65 -10.68 -8.67 -8.62
CA ASN A 65 -11.25 -7.77 -9.62
C ASN A 65 -12.46 -8.41 -10.31
N GLY A 66 -13.40 -7.57 -10.73
CA GLY A 66 -14.48 -7.95 -11.65
C GLY A 66 -13.95 -8.06 -13.10
N GLU A 67 -12.98 -8.91 -13.34
CA GLU A 67 -12.32 -9.11 -14.64
C GLU A 67 -12.44 -10.59 -15.04
N ASP A 68 -12.54 -10.88 -16.35
CA ASP A 68 -12.64 -12.25 -16.87
C ASP A 68 -11.28 -12.73 -17.42
N PRO A 69 -10.57 -13.66 -16.74
CA PRO A 69 -9.29 -14.18 -17.20
C PRO A 69 -9.39 -14.95 -18.54
N GLY A 70 -10.53 -15.60 -18.81
CA GLY A 70 -10.77 -16.35 -20.04
C GLY A 70 -11.01 -15.47 -21.26
N ARG A 71 -11.27 -14.18 -21.05
CA ARG A 71 -11.51 -13.17 -22.10
C ARG A 71 -10.45 -12.07 -22.13
N GLY A 72 -9.26 -12.35 -21.58
CA GLY A 72 -8.15 -11.39 -21.58
C GLY A 72 -8.31 -10.26 -20.57
N PHE A 73 -8.87 -10.55 -19.39
CA PHE A 73 -9.07 -9.61 -18.27
C PHE A 73 -9.98 -8.43 -18.63
N LEU A 74 -10.90 -8.61 -19.57
CA LEU A 74 -11.92 -7.60 -19.84
C LEU A 74 -12.79 -7.40 -18.59
N PRO A 75 -13.21 -6.17 -18.28
CA PRO A 75 -14.16 -5.91 -17.22
C PRO A 75 -15.44 -6.75 -17.41
N ALA A 76 -15.74 -7.56 -16.42
CA ALA A 76 -16.95 -8.36 -16.34
C ALA A 76 -17.94 -7.66 -15.41
N ARG A 77 -19.13 -7.36 -15.94
CA ARG A 77 -20.25 -6.94 -15.08
C ARG A 77 -20.86 -8.22 -14.51
N ALA A 78 -21.22 -8.20 -13.22
CA ALA A 78 -22.13 -9.20 -12.71
C ALA A 78 -23.42 -9.18 -13.56
N PRO A 79 -24.07 -10.34 -13.80
CA PRO A 79 -25.35 -10.38 -14.49
C PRO A 79 -26.42 -9.52 -13.80
#